data_AF-A0A4U6MLS4-F1
#
_entry.id   AF-A0A4U6MLS4-F1
#
_cell.length_a   1.000
_cell.length_b   1.000
_cell.length_c   1.000
_cell.angle_alpha   90.00
_cell.angle_beta   90.00
_cell.angle_gamma   90.00
#
_symmetry.space_group_name_H-M   'P 1'
#
loop_
_entity.id
_entity.type
_entity.pdbx_description
1 polymer ?
#
loop_
_entity_poly.entity_id
_entity_poly.type
_entity_poly.pdbx_seq_one_letter_code
_entity_poly.pdbx_strand_id
1 'polypeptide(L)' 'MLQNPIHLRLEKLESWQHVTFMACLCERMYPNYAMFCKQTEFGDGQIYRRILDLIWEALTVKDAKINFDSQLEKFEEA' A
#
# COMPACT_ATOMS: atom_id res chain seq x y z
N MET A 1 -14.47 18.07 21.28
CA MET A 1 -14.86 16.70 20.88
C MET A 1 -13.79 15.75 21.40
N LEU A 2 -14.16 14.63 22.03
CA LEU A 2 -13.19 13.60 22.40
C LEU A 2 -12.59 13.00 21.11
N GLN A 3 -11.27 13.09 20.94
CA GLN A 3 -10.59 12.46 19.79
C GLN A 3 -10.68 10.94 19.90
N ASN A 4 -10.86 10.27 18.76
CA ASN A 4 -10.87 8.81 18.69
C ASN A 4 -9.53 8.26 19.24
N PRO A 5 -9.54 7.32 20.21
CA PRO A 5 -8.33 6.73 20.78
C PRO A 5 -7.36 6.14 19.76
N ILE A 6 -7.84 5.70 18.59
CA ILE A 6 -6.99 5.20 17.51
C ILE A 6 -6.17 6.35 16.91
N HIS A 7 -6.76 7.52 16.66
CA HIS A 7 -6.05 8.67 16.10
C HIS A 7 -4.93 9.14 17.04
N LEU A 8 -5.20 9.19 18.35
CA LEU A 8 -4.20 9.52 19.38
C LEU A 8 -3.02 8.53 19.43
N ARG A 9 -3.24 7.28 19.04
CA ARG A 9 -2.18 6.26 18.95
C ARG A 9 -1.41 6.38 17.64
N LEU A 10 -2.10 6.66 16.54
CA LEU A 10 -1.49 6.86 15.23
C LEU A 10 -0.60 8.11 15.24
N GLU A 11 -0.98 9.21 15.89
CA GLU A 11 -0.16 10.43 16.02
C GLU A 11 1.21 10.20 16.68
N LYS A 12 1.39 9.09 17.41
CA LYS A 12 2.65 8.74 18.09
C LYS A 12 3.57 7.87 17.25
N LEU A 13 3.15 7.47 16.05
CA LEU A 13 3.92 6.60 15.19
C LEU A 13 5.02 7.38 14.48
N GLU A 14 6.18 6.77 14.33
CA GLU A 14 7.23 7.27 13.44
C GLU A 14 6.82 7.04 11.97
N SER A 15 7.47 7.75 11.03
CA SER A 15 7.12 7.68 9.61
C SER A 15 7.09 6.25 9.06
N TRP A 16 8.08 5.41 9.41
CA TRP A 16 8.11 4.01 8.95
C TRP A 16 6.99 3.17 9.56
N GLN A 17 6.57 3.47 10.79
CA GLN A 17 5.47 2.78 11.47
C GLN A 17 4.12 3.16 10.84
N HIS A 18 3.95 4.42 10.44
CA HIS A 18 2.80 4.84 9.65
C HIS A 18 2.73 4.10 8.31
N VAL A 19 3.85 4.03 7.58
CA VAL A 19 3.89 3.32 6.29
C VAL A 19 3.62 1.82 6.48
N THR A 20 4.19 1.20 7.52
CA THR A 20 3.91 -0.21 7.87
C THR A 20 2.42 -0.42 8.18
N PHE A 21 1.81 0.46 8.97
CA PHE A 21 0.39 0.39 9.29
C PHE A 21 -0.49 0.51 8.03
N MET A 22 -0.20 1.48 7.17
CA MET A 22 -0.91 1.65 5.90
C MET A 22 -0.72 0.46 4.96
N ALA A 23 0.51 -0.07 4.83
CA ALA A 23 0.81 -1.25 4.03
C ALA A 23 -0.01 -2.46 4.51
N CYS A 24 -0.11 -2.70 5.83
CA CYS A 24 -0.95 -3.76 6.38
C CYS A 24 -2.44 -3.62 6.02
N LEU A 25 -2.98 -2.40 5.94
CA LEU A 25 -4.35 -2.17 5.50
C LEU A 25 -4.51 -2.48 4.00
N CYS A 26 -3.56 -2.06 3.17
CA CYS A 26 -3.57 -2.34 1.74
C CYS A 26 -3.40 -3.84 1.44
N GLU A 27 -2.53 -4.54 2.17
CA GLU A 27 -2.40 -6.01 2.13
C GLU A 27 -3.73 -6.72 2.40
N ARG A 28 -4.44 -6.26 3.43
CA ARG A 28 -5.78 -6.79 3.77
C ARG A 28 -6.79 -6.52 2.65
N MET A 29 -6.64 -5.43 1.90
CA MET A 29 -7.55 -5.05 0.81
C MET A 29 -7.21 -5.74 -0.52
N TYR A 30 -5.98 -6.21 -0.72
CA TYR A 30 -5.51 -6.80 -1.98
C TYR A 30 -6.44 -7.87 -2.56
N PRO A 31 -6.96 -8.86 -1.79
CA PRO A 31 -7.83 -9.89 -2.35
C PRO A 31 -9.09 -9.32 -3.01
N ASN A 32 -9.62 -8.19 -2.52
CA ASN A 32 -10.80 -7.55 -3.08
C ASN A 32 -10.51 -7.00 -4.48
N TYR A 33 -9.37 -6.30 -4.64
CA TYR A 33 -8.96 -5.74 -5.93
C TYR A 33 -8.60 -6.85 -6.92
N ALA A 34 -7.84 -7.87 -6.48
CA ALA A 34 -7.49 -9.00 -7.32
C ALA A 34 -8.73 -9.76 -7.83
N MET A 35 -9.74 -9.95 -6.98
CA MET A 35 -10.98 -10.60 -7.40
C MET A 35 -11.80 -9.73 -8.35
N PHE A 36 -11.88 -8.41 -8.09
CA PHE A 36 -12.52 -7.46 -9.00
C PHE A 36 -11.90 -7.55 -10.40
N CYS A 37 -10.57 -7.40 -10.53
CA CYS A 37 -9.89 -7.47 -11.83
C CYS A 37 -10.18 -8.78 -12.56
N LYS A 38 -10.18 -9.90 -11.82
CA LYS A 38 -10.47 -11.22 -12.41
C LYS A 38 -11.91 -11.34 -12.91
N GLN A 39 -12.88 -10.73 -12.22
CA GLN A 39 -14.30 -10.84 -12.58
C GLN A 39 -14.71 -9.88 -13.70
N THR A 40 -14.10 -8.71 -13.75
CA THR A 40 -14.46 -7.65 -14.71
C THR A 40 -13.57 -7.61 -15.93
N GLU A 41 -12.46 -8.37 -15.93
CA GLU A 41 -11.40 -8.29 -16.94
C GLU A 41 -10.85 -6.86 -17.10
N PHE A 42 -10.88 -6.09 -16.01
CA PHE A 42 -10.49 -4.69 -15.98
C PHE A 42 -9.44 -4.44 -14.88
N GLY A 43 -8.36 -3.74 -15.23
CA GLY A 43 -7.20 -3.54 -14.36
C GLY A 43 -6.30 -4.78 -14.24
N ASP A 44 -5.17 -4.62 -13.55
CA ASP A 44 -4.22 -5.72 -13.28
C ASP A 44 -3.90 -5.85 -11.79
N GLY A 45 -4.48 -6.88 -11.16
CA GLY A 45 -4.21 -7.23 -9.77
C GLY A 45 -2.72 -7.50 -9.47
N GLN A 46 -1.91 -7.91 -10.45
CA GLN A 46 -0.47 -8.13 -10.26
C GLN A 46 0.32 -6.82 -10.16
N ILE A 47 -0.15 -5.71 -10.74
CA ILE A 47 0.48 -4.40 -10.54
C ILE A 47 0.32 -4.00 -9.07
N TYR A 48 -0.88 -4.13 -8.50
CA TYR A 48 -1.12 -3.84 -7.09
C TYR A 48 -0.22 -4.67 -6.16
N ARG A 49 -0.09 -5.98 -6.42
CA ARG A 49 0.79 -6.87 -5.65
C ARG A 49 2.25 -6.42 -5.70
N ARG A 50 2.76 -6.09 -6.90
CA ARG A 50 4.14 -5.60 -7.07
C ARG A 50 4.39 -4.30 -6.30
N ILE A 51 3.42 -3.38 -6.29
CA ILE A 51 3.53 -2.13 -5.51
C ILE A 51 3.64 -2.43 -4.01
N LEU A 52 2.84 -3.36 -3.48
CA LEU A 52 2.94 -3.78 -2.09
C LEU A 52 4.31 -4.40 -1.77
N ASP A 53 4.83 -5.26 -2.65
CA ASP A 53 6.16 -5.86 -2.48
C ASP A 53 7.26 -4.80 -2.43
N LEU A 54 7.17 -3.78 -3.30
CA LEU A 54 8.09 -2.64 -3.31
C LEU A 54 7.98 -1.80 -2.02
N ILE A 55 6.78 -1.61 -1.46
CA ILE A 55 6.62 -0.92 -0.18
C ILE A 55 7.31 -1.70 0.94
N TRP A 56 7.17 -3.02 0.98
CA TRP A 56 7.87 -3.86 1.97
C TRP A 56 9.38 -3.86 1.77
N GLU A 57 9.86 -3.85 0.52
CA GLU A 57 11.27 -3.70 0.21
C GLU A 57 11.80 -2.37 0.74
N ALA A 58 11.10 -1.25 0.51
CA ALA A 58 11.49 0.06 1.04
C ALA A 58 11.56 0.11 2.58
N LEU A 59 10.71 -0.67 3.28
CA LEU A 59 10.71 -0.74 4.75
C LEU A 59 11.82 -1.63 5.31
N THR A 60 12.31 -2.61 4.55
CA THR A 60 13.24 -3.64 5.04
C THR A 60 14.66 -3.50 4.49
N VAL A 61 14.83 -2.84 3.34
CA VAL A 61 16.10 -2.65 2.65
C VAL A 61 16.51 -1.17 2.76
N LYS A 62 17.57 -0.91 3.53
CA LYS A 62 18.03 0.44 3.92
C LYS A 62 18.29 1.39 2.74
N ASP A 63 18.77 0.87 1.61
CA ASP A 63 19.19 1.66 0.45
C ASP A 63 18.31 1.41 -0.79
N ALA A 64 17.10 0.86 -0.60
CA ALA A 64 16.17 0.66 -1.70
C ALA A 64 15.78 2.00 -2.34
N LYS A 65 16.01 2.10 -3.65
CA LYS A 65 15.61 3.26 -4.45
C LYS A 65 14.47 2.85 -5.37
N ILE A 66 13.27 3.27 -5.00
CA ILE A 66 12.05 2.92 -5.71
C ILE A 66 11.41 4.20 -6.22
N ASN A 67 11.13 4.24 -7.52
CA ASN A 67 10.38 5.34 -8.13
C ASN A 67 8.87 5.04 -8.00
N PHE A 68 8.27 5.44 -6.88
CA PHE A 68 6.85 5.24 -6.62
C PHE A 68 5.93 6.02 -7.58
N ASP A 69 6.37 7.17 -8.10
CA ASP A 69 5.60 7.94 -9.10
C ASP A 69 5.37 7.10 -10.36
N SER A 70 6.42 6.46 -10.87
CA SER A 70 6.31 5.56 -12.03
C SER A 70 5.47 4.31 -11.76
N GLN A 71 5.37 3.86 -10.51
CA GLN A 71 4.51 2.73 -10.15
C GLN A 71 3.05 3.17 -10.06
N LEU A 72 2.80 4.39 -9.60
CA LEU A 72 1.47 4.98 -9.57
C LEU A 72 0.93 5.18 -10.99
N GLU A 73 1.73 5.77 -11.90
CA GLU A 73 1.34 5.94 -13.31
C GLU A 73 0.93 4.60 -13.94
N LYS A 74 1.77 3.55 -13.77
CA LYS A 74 1.46 2.21 -14.27
C LYS A 74 0.19 1.62 -13.68
N PHE A 75 -0.15 1.97 -12.45
CA PHE A 75 -1.35 1.49 -11.78
C PHE A 75 -2.61 2.20 -12.28
N GLU A 76 -2.51 3.50 -12.55
CA GLU A 76 -3.62 4.31 -13.08
C GLU A 76 -3.93 4.02 -14.56
N GLU A 77 -2.93 3.59 -15.33
CA GLU A 77 -3.07 3.26 -16.75
C GLU A 77 -3.54 1.81 -17.03
N ALA A 78 -3.62 0.97 -15.99
CA ALA A 78 -3.88 -0.48 -16.12
C ALA A 78 -5.35 -0.89 -16.24
#